data_AF-A0A1V3QU75-F1
#
_entry.id   AF-A0A1V3QU75-F1
#
_cell.length_a   1.000
_cell.length_b   1.000
_cell.length_c   1.000
_cell.angle_alpha   90.00
_cell.angle_beta   90.00
_cell.angle_gamma   90.00
#
_symmetry.space_group_name_H-M   'P 1'
#
loop_
_entity.id
_entity.type
_entity.pdbx_description
1 polymer ?
#
loop_
_entity_poly.entity_id
_entity_poly.type
_entity_poly.pdbx_seq_one_letter_code
_entity_poly.pdbx_strand_id
1 'polypeptide(L)' 'METIKLNIDLSVNQLIEAVKQLSPKDRLRVNDAIWNEDMEIPVEHQRIVLDRMAKANANPERLLDWDEVSKTL' A
#
# COMPACT_ATOMS: atom_id res chain seq x y z
N MET A 1 -19.94 14.40 -17.52
CA MET A 1 -19.27 14.67 -16.23
C MET A 1 -18.40 15.90 -16.45
N GLU A 2 -18.70 16.99 -15.73
CA GLU A 2 -17.93 18.22 -15.85
C GLU A 2 -16.51 18.00 -15.32
N THR A 3 -15.51 18.32 -16.13
CA THR A 3 -14.11 18.20 -15.74
C THR A 3 -13.65 19.54 -15.18
N ILE A 4 -13.43 19.60 -13.87
CA ILE A 4 -12.89 20.78 -13.20
C ILE A 4 -11.39 20.82 -13.48
N LYS A 5 -10.94 21.80 -14.27
CA LYS A 5 -9.51 22.09 -14.45
C LYS A 5 -9.02 22.81 -13.20
N LEU A 6 -8.44 22.06 -12.27
CA LEU A 6 -7.78 22.60 -11.08
C LEU A 6 -6.41 23.14 -11.46
N ASN A 7 -6.30 24.47 -11.62
CA ASN A 7 -5.01 25.16 -11.72
C ASN A 7 -4.52 25.51 -10.30
N ILE A 8 -4.26 24.49 -9.48
CA ILE A 8 -3.78 24.65 -8.11
C ILE A 8 -2.37 24.07 -8.03
N ASP A 9 -1.42 24.88 -7.56
CA ASP A 9 -0.08 24.41 -7.20
C ASP A 9 -0.18 23.65 -5.88
N LEU A 10 -0.30 22.32 -5.98
CA LEU A 10 -0.42 21.42 -4.83
C LEU A 10 0.90 20.67 -4.63
N SER A 11 1.46 20.79 -3.44
CA SER A 11 2.55 19.91 -3.02
C SER A 11 2.05 18.47 -2.86
N VAL A 12 2.96 17.50 -3.02
CA VAL A 12 2.66 16.07 -2.82
C VAL A 12 2.04 15.81 -1.45
N ASN A 13 2.49 16.51 -0.41
CA ASN A 13 1.94 16.37 0.94
C ASN A 13 0.47 16.81 1.02
N GLN A 14 0.09 17.89 0.33
CA GLN A 14 -1.30 18.34 0.30
C GLN A 14 -2.19 17.35 -0.47
N LEU A 15 -1.68 16.75 -1.55
CA LEU A 15 -2.39 15.68 -2.26
C LEU A 15 -2.61 14.46 -1.36
N ILE A 16 -1.59 14.05 -0.61
CA ILE A 16 -1.71 12.92 0.32
C ILE A 16 -2.75 13.21 1.41
N GLU A 17 -2.74 14.40 2.00
CA GLU A 17 -3.74 14.79 3.00
C GLU A 17 -5.16 14.84 2.42
N ALA A 18 -5.33 15.31 1.19
CA ALA A 18 -6.62 15.26 0.50
C ALA A 18 -7.10 13.81 0.29
N VAL A 19 -6.22 12.90 -0.15
CA VAL A 19 -6.55 11.47 -0.31
C VAL A 19 -6.91 10.82 1.02
N LYS A 20 -6.25 11.18 2.14
CA LYS A 20 -6.57 10.65 3.48
C LYS A 20 -7.97 11.05 3.96
N GLN A 21 -8.49 12.19 3.53
CA GLN A 21 -9.83 12.67 3.89
C GLN A 21 -10.96 12.02 3.08
N LEU A 22 -10.64 11.28 2.00
CA LEU A 22 -11.63 10.58 1.20
C LEU A 22 -12.27 9.41 1.95
N SER A 23 -13.49 9.06 1.52
CA SER A 23 -14.15 7.84 1.99
C SER A 23 -13.30 6.60 1.67
N PRO A 24 -13.42 5.49 2.43
CA PRO A 24 -12.71 4.24 2.11
C PRO A 24 -12.92 3.78 0.66
N LYS A 25 -14.15 3.94 0.15
CA LYS A 25 -14.51 3.58 -1.22
C LYS A 25 -13.77 4.43 -2.26
N ASP A 26 -13.67 5.74 -2.04
CA ASP A 26 -13.01 6.62 -3.01
C ASP A 26 -11.49 6.50 -2.95
N ARG A 27 -10.91 6.23 -1.77
CA ARG A 27 -9.47 5.90 -1.68
C ARG A 27 -9.10 4.65 -2.48
N LEU A 28 -9.97 3.63 -2.47
CA LEU A 28 -9.76 2.44 -3.31
C LEU A 28 -9.77 2.81 -4.78
N ARG A 29 -10.72 3.64 -5.23
CA ARG A 29 -10.75 4.12 -6.62
C ARG A 29 -9.50 4.90 -7.02
N VAL A 30 -8.94 5.70 -6.10
CA VAL A 30 -7.65 6.38 -6.32
C VAL A 30 -6.53 5.36 -6.44
N ASN A 31 -6.48 4.35 -5.57
CA ASN A 31 -5.51 3.25 -5.63
C ASN A 31 -5.58 2.53 -6.98
N ASP A 32 -6.78 2.08 -7.39
CA ASP A 32 -6.98 1.37 -8.66
C ASP A 32 -6.57 2.20 -9.87
N ALA A 33 -6.72 3.54 -9.81
CA ALA A 33 -6.35 4.44 -10.89
C ALA A 33 -4.83 4.71 -10.99
N ILE A 34 -4.10 4.61 -9.87
CA ILE A 34 -2.64 4.78 -9.83
C ILE A 34 -1.89 3.45 -9.93
N TRP A 35 -2.56 2.34 -9.63
CA TRP A 35 -1.98 1.00 -9.65
C TRP A 35 -1.73 0.56 -11.09
N ASN A 36 -0.55 -0.02 -11.32
CA ASN A 36 -0.15 -0.61 -12.58
C ASN A 36 0.49 -1.97 -12.27
N GLU A 37 0.08 -3.02 -12.98
CA GLU A 37 0.60 -4.38 -12.80
C GLU A 37 2.10 -4.48 -13.12
N ASP A 38 2.61 -3.61 -13.99
CA ASP A 38 4.03 -3.51 -14.34
C ASP A 38 4.83 -2.63 -13.36
N MET A 39 4.19 -2.06 -12.33
CA MET A 39 4.87 -1.21 -11.35
C MET A 39 5.79 -2.04 -10.47
N GLU A 40 7.09 -1.76 -10.54
CA GLU A 40 8.05 -2.36 -9.62
C GLU A 40 7.78 -1.91 -8.18
N ILE A 41 7.94 -2.84 -7.24
CA ILE A 41 7.85 -2.52 -5.81
C ILE A 41 8.96 -1.50 -5.49
N PRO A 42 8.68 -0.36 -4.84
CA PRO A 42 9.71 0.60 -4.47
C PRO A 42 10.83 -0.03 -3.63
N VAL A 43 12.09 0.36 -3.87
CA VAL A 43 13.29 -0.23 -3.25
C VAL A 43 13.21 -0.23 -1.72
N GLU A 44 12.64 0.82 -1.15
CA GLU A 44 12.44 0.96 0.29
C GLU A 44 11.53 -0.14 0.84
N HIS A 45 10.45 -0.47 0.12
CA HIS A 45 9.51 -1.52 0.49
C HIS A 45 10.13 -2.91 0.26
N GLN A 46 10.85 -3.09 -0.85
CA GLN A 46 11.60 -4.32 -1.11
C GLN A 46 12.55 -4.63 0.05
N ARG A 47 13.30 -3.63 0.55
CA ARG A 47 14.22 -3.79 1.67
C ARG A 47 13.52 -4.28 2.95
N ILE A 48 12.32 -3.77 3.24
CA ILE A 48 11.53 -4.21 4.41
C ILE A 48 11.15 -5.68 4.27
N VAL A 49 10.70 -6.10 3.08
CA VAL A 49 10.33 -7.50 2.81
C VAL A 49 11.56 -8.41 2.95
N LEU A 50 12.67 -8.04 2.33
CA LEU A 50 13.92 -8.80 2.38
C LEU A 50 14.46 -8.95 3.81
N ASP A 51 14.42 -7.88 4.62
CA ASP A 51 14.82 -7.93 6.04
C ASP A 51 13.91 -8.87 6.86
N ARG A 52 12.59 -8.83 6.63
CA ARG A 52 11.65 -9.74 7.28
C ARG A 52 11.89 -11.20 6.88
N MET A 53 12.16 -11.46 5.60
CA MET A 53 12.52 -12.79 5.12
C MET A 53 13.81 -13.29 5.76
N ALA A 54 14.86 -12.46 5.81
CA ALA A 54 16.12 -12.83 6.45
C ALA A 54 15.92 -13.20 7.92
N LYS A 55 15.10 -12.43 8.65
CA LYS A 55 14.75 -12.69 10.05
C LYS A 55 13.95 -13.98 10.24
N ALA A 56 13.04 -14.29 9.33
CA ALA A 56 12.27 -15.54 9.35
C ALA A 56 13.14 -16.76 9.01
N ASN A 57 14.03 -16.63 8.02
CA ASN A 57 14.97 -17.70 7.68
C ASN A 57 15.95 -18.00 8.83
N ALA A 58 16.37 -16.98 9.57
CA ALA A 58 17.23 -17.15 10.75
C ALA A 58 16.48 -17.69 11.97
N ASN A 59 15.16 -17.47 12.06
CA ASN A 59 14.31 -17.99 13.13
C ASN A 59 12.92 -18.38 12.57
N PRO A 60 12.77 -19.64 12.10
CA PRO A 60 11.54 -20.13 11.49
C PRO A 60 10.32 -20.09 12.43
N GLU A 61 10.51 -20.14 13.75
CA GLU A 61 9.42 -20.08 14.75
C GLU A 61 8.68 -18.72 14.75
N ARG A 62 9.23 -17.70 14.07
CA ARG A 62 8.56 -16.41 13.88
C ARG A 62 7.39 -16.48 12.90
N LEU A 63 7.33 -17.51 12.06
CA LEU A 63 6.25 -17.70 11.10
C LEU A 63 5.15 -18.53 11.76
N LEU A 64 3.93 -18.00 11.75
CA LEU A 64 2.76 -18.75 12.17
C LEU A 64 2.26 -19.64 11.02
N ASP A 65 1.76 -20.81 11.36
CA ASP A 65 1.08 -21.67 10.40
C ASP A 65 -0.27 -21.05 10.00
N TRP A 66 -0.45 -20.82 8.71
CA TRP A 66 -1.66 -20.21 8.18
C TRP A 66 -2.91 -21.09 8.37
N ASP A 67 -2.78 -22.40 8.23
CA ASP A 67 -3.89 -23.35 8.39
C ASP A 67 -4.30 -23.47 9.87
N GLU A 68 -3.40 -23.17 10.81
CA GLU A 68 -3.72 -23.06 12.23
C GLU A 68 -4.43 -21.74 12.56
N VAL A 69 -3.86 -20.61 12.15
CA VAL A 69 -4.38 -19.28 12.51
C VAL A 69 -5.72 -18.98 11.87
N SER A 70 -5.91 -19.38 10.61
CA SER A 70 -7.15 -19.12 9.84
C SER A 70 -8.42 -19.71 10.46
N LYS A 71 -8.30 -20.73 11.30
CA LYS A 71 -9.43 -21.34 12.02
C LYS A 71 -10.06 -20.42 13.07
N THR A 72 -9.38 -19.34 13.43
CA THR A 72 -9.81 -18.40 14.48
C THR A 72 -10.18 -17.01 13.95
N LEU A 73 -10.19 -16.83 12.62
CA LEU A 73 -10.63 -15.61 11.92
C LEU A 73 -12.04 -15.79 11.37
#